data_AF-A0A246BF59-F1
#
_entry.id   AF-A0A246BF59-F1
#
_cell.length_a   1.000
_cell.length_b   1.000
_cell.length_c   1.000
_cell.angle_alpha   90.00
_cell.angle_beta   90.00
_cell.angle_gamma   90.00
#
_symmetry.space_group_name_H-M   'P 1'
#
loop_
_entity.id
_entity.type
_entity.pdbx_description
1 polymer ?
#
loop_
_entity_poly.entity_id
_entity_poly.type
_entity_poly.pdbx_seq_one_letter_code
_entity_poly.pdbx_strand_id
1 'polypeptide(L)'
;MTAPLSAAPPTSPVWFRALVWLVPLLLIVTAWIPDDGADKPLPVAGSVALTLLGVGLGALFAQVPRRLAYTLTDTGLRVSRFSGTFEWPYRELRVRRTDAGLGLRVGGVGLPGYYTGNYTFTGAGYRSVQAIASNTRGGLIVERGGTPYYLTPADPDAFARALAARGVPVLD
;
A
#
# COMPACT_ATOMS: atom_id res chain seq x y z
N MET A 1 10.12 -9.29 23.67
CA MET A 1 8.72 -8.88 23.41
C MET A 1 8.70 -8.12 22.09
N THR A 2 8.15 -8.73 21.05
CA THR A 2 8.00 -8.16 19.70
C THR A 2 6.73 -7.31 19.65
N ALA A 3 6.87 -5.98 19.69
CA ALA A 3 5.73 -5.08 19.51
C ALA A 3 5.49 -4.87 17.99
N PRO A 4 4.31 -5.23 17.45
CA PRO A 4 3.98 -4.88 16.07
C PRO A 4 3.83 -3.35 15.96
N LEU A 5 4.56 -2.72 15.04
CA LEU A 5 4.38 -1.30 14.74
C LEU A 5 3.42 -1.20 13.56
N SER A 6 2.17 -0.82 13.85
CA SER A 6 1.15 -0.71 12.80
C SER A 6 1.55 0.29 11.72
N ALA A 7 1.17 -0.01 10.47
CA ALA A 7 1.23 0.98 9.41
C ALA A 7 0.31 2.17 9.74
N ALA A 8 0.66 3.35 9.25
CA ALA A 8 -0.16 4.54 9.47
C ALA A 8 -1.56 4.34 8.90
N PRO A 9 -2.61 4.85 9.57
CA PRO A 9 -3.96 4.79 9.04
C PRO A 9 -4.00 5.51 7.67
N PRO A 10 -4.77 4.98 6.71
CA PRO A 10 -4.83 5.55 5.38
C PRO A 10 -5.52 6.92 5.43
N THR A 11 -4.83 7.94 4.92
CA THR A 11 -5.28 9.35 4.83
C THR A 11 -5.82 9.72 3.45
N SER A 12 -6.02 8.71 2.59
CA SER A 12 -6.47 8.91 1.21
C SER A 12 -7.79 9.72 1.14
N PRO A 13 -7.92 10.67 0.21
CA PRO A 13 -9.14 11.45 0.03
C PRO A 13 -10.38 10.59 -0.23
N VAL A 14 -11.54 11.02 0.27
CA VAL A 14 -12.81 10.30 0.10
C VAL A 14 -13.15 10.06 -1.37
N TRP A 15 -12.91 11.04 -2.25
CA TRP A 15 -13.15 10.91 -3.69
C TRP A 15 -12.31 9.79 -4.31
N PHE A 16 -11.06 9.61 -3.87
CA PHE A 16 -10.17 8.58 -4.40
C PHE A 16 -10.63 7.19 -3.94
N ARG A 17 -11.13 7.09 -2.70
CA ARG A 17 -11.78 5.86 -2.21
C ARG A 17 -13.03 5.55 -3.03
N ALA A 18 -13.88 6.55 -3.30
CA ALA A 18 -15.07 6.39 -4.13
C ALA A 18 -14.72 5.95 -5.56
N LEU A 19 -13.66 6.50 -6.15
CA LEU A 19 -13.18 6.12 -7.48
C LEU A 19 -12.78 4.64 -7.56
N VAL A 20 -12.14 4.11 -6.51
CA VAL A 20 -11.78 2.68 -6.45
C VAL A 20 -13.01 1.77 -6.36
N TRP A 21 -14.09 2.25 -5.72
CA TRP A 21 -15.36 1.53 -5.68
C TRP A 21 -16.18 1.65 -6.96
N LEU A 22 -15.87 2.59 -7.85
CA LEU A 22 -16.62 2.81 -9.07
C LEU A 22 -16.63 1.56 -9.97
N VAL A 23 -15.49 0.90 -10.17
CA VAL A 23 -15.38 -0.30 -11.02
C VAL A 23 -16.22 -1.47 -10.47
N PRO A 24 -16.06 -1.93 -9.21
CA PRO A 24 -16.87 -3.03 -8.70
C PRO A 24 -18.37 -2.68 -8.66
N LEU A 25 -18.73 -1.43 -8.34
CA LEU A 25 -20.12 -0.98 -8.38
C LEU A 25 -20.68 -1.00 -9.81
N LEU A 26 -19.91 -0.52 -10.79
CA LEU A 26 -20.32 -0.53 -12.19
C LEU A 26 -20.57 -1.96 -12.68
N LEU A 27 -19.68 -2.91 -12.36
CA LEU A 27 -19.88 -4.33 -12.69
C LEU A 27 -21.18 -4.87 -12.11
N ILE A 28 -21.47 -4.58 -10.84
CA ILE A 28 -22.71 -5.02 -10.18
C ILE A 28 -23.94 -4.34 -10.80
N VAL A 29 -23.90 -3.03 -11.02
CA VAL A 29 -25.02 -2.29 -11.61
C VAL A 29 -25.30 -2.80 -13.02
N THR A 30 -24.27 -2.93 -13.87
CA THR A 30 -24.42 -3.44 -15.24
C THR A 30 -24.99 -4.85 -15.33
N ALA A 31 -24.78 -5.68 -14.30
CA ALA A 31 -25.38 -7.01 -14.25
C ALA A 31 -26.91 -6.98 -14.15
N TRP A 32 -27.48 -5.86 -13.67
CA TRP A 32 -28.90 -5.73 -13.34
C TRP A 32 -29.57 -4.51 -13.98
N ILE A 33 -28.94 -3.85 -14.96
CA ILE A 33 -29.60 -2.81 -15.75
C ILE A 33 -30.81 -3.45 -16.45
N PRO A 34 -32.04 -2.94 -16.21
CA PRO A 34 -33.21 -3.37 -16.94
C PRO A 34 -33.04 -2.95 -18.40
N ASP A 35 -33.10 -3.91 -19.32
CA ASP A 35 -33.24 -3.61 -20.74
C ASP A 35 -34.73 -3.66 -21.05
N ASP A 36 -35.31 -2.52 -21.42
CA ASP A 36 -36.72 -2.40 -21.82
C ASP A 36 -36.95 -2.94 -23.26
N GLY A 37 -35.90 -3.49 -23.89
CA GLY A 37 -35.91 -4.14 -25.20
C GLY A 37 -35.96 -5.67 -25.11
N ALA A 38 -36.52 -6.31 -26.14
CA ALA A 38 -36.89 -7.73 -26.18
C ALA A 38 -35.74 -8.77 -26.05
N ASP A 39 -34.48 -8.33 -26.00
CA ASP A 39 -33.32 -9.20 -25.87
C ASP A 39 -32.46 -8.76 -24.69
N LYS A 40 -32.53 -9.48 -23.57
CA LYS A 40 -31.60 -9.26 -22.46
C LYS A 40 -30.18 -9.55 -22.97
N PRO A 41 -29.24 -8.58 -22.96
CA PRO A 41 -27.94 -8.72 -23.60
C PRO A 41 -27.04 -9.74 -22.91
N LEU A 42 -27.38 -10.18 -21.69
CA LEU A 42 -26.66 -11.19 -20.93
C LEU A 42 -27.62 -12.25 -20.37
N PRO A 43 -27.31 -13.56 -20.56
CA PRO A 43 -28.00 -14.62 -19.84
C PRO A 43 -27.80 -14.43 -18.32
N VAL A 44 -28.74 -14.94 -17.50
CA VAL A 44 -28.67 -14.82 -16.03
C VAL A 44 -27.31 -15.23 -15.47
N ALA A 45 -26.69 -16.27 -16.05
CA ALA A 45 -25.35 -16.71 -15.70
C ALA A 45 -24.28 -15.61 -15.88
N GLY A 46 -24.37 -14.77 -16.92
CA GLY A 46 -23.49 -13.63 -17.16
C GLY A 46 -23.66 -12.53 -16.11
N SER A 47 -24.90 -12.18 -15.76
CA SER A 47 -25.18 -11.24 -14.66
C SER A 47 -24.63 -11.73 -13.31
N VAL A 48 -24.79 -13.03 -13.02
CA VAL A 48 -24.24 -13.64 -11.79
C VAL A 48 -22.71 -13.59 -11.81
N ALA A 49 -22.07 -13.93 -12.92
CA ALA A 49 -20.61 -13.88 -13.05
C ALA A 49 -20.05 -12.46 -12.84
N LEU A 50 -20.68 -11.44 -13.44
CA LEU A 50 -20.29 -10.03 -13.25
C LEU A 50 -20.49 -9.56 -11.80
N THR A 51 -21.59 -9.97 -11.17
CA THR A 51 -21.85 -9.65 -9.76
C THR A 51 -20.78 -10.28 -8.86
N LEU A 52 -20.47 -11.56 -9.05
CA LEU A 52 -19.43 -12.25 -8.30
C LEU A 52 -18.05 -11.61 -8.51
N LEU A 53 -17.74 -11.20 -9.74
CA LEU A 53 -16.51 -10.49 -10.06
C LEU A 53 -16.44 -9.13 -9.34
N GLY A 54 -17.52 -8.34 -9.39
CA GLY A 54 -17.60 -7.04 -8.70
C GLY A 54 -17.44 -7.17 -7.18
N VAL A 55 -18.15 -8.13 -6.57
CA VAL A 55 -18.02 -8.44 -5.14
C VAL A 55 -16.61 -8.91 -4.80
N GLY A 56 -16.05 -9.83 -5.59
CA GLY A 56 -14.69 -10.33 -5.40
C GLY A 56 -13.63 -9.24 -5.49
N LEU A 57 -13.77 -8.31 -6.46
CA LEU A 57 -12.85 -7.18 -6.63
C LEU A 57 -12.98 -6.18 -5.48
N GLY A 58 -14.20 -5.87 -5.05
CA GLY A 58 -14.45 -5.03 -3.88
C GLY A 58 -13.86 -5.60 -2.59
N ALA A 59 -14.05 -6.91 -2.37
CA ALA A 59 -13.44 -7.61 -1.24
C ALA A 59 -11.91 -7.57 -1.32
N LEU A 60 -11.32 -7.78 -2.50
CA LEU A 60 -9.88 -7.70 -2.71
C LEU A 60 -9.35 -6.30 -2.38
N PHE A 61 -9.96 -5.24 -2.90
CA PHE A 61 -9.54 -3.85 -2.64
C PHE A 61 -9.64 -3.46 -1.16
N ALA A 62 -10.62 -4.01 -0.43
CA ALA A 62 -10.72 -3.82 1.02
C ALA A 62 -9.68 -4.62 1.82
N GLN A 63 -9.21 -5.77 1.31
CA GLN A 63 -8.26 -6.66 1.99
C GLN A 63 -6.80 -6.27 1.78
N VAL A 64 -6.45 -5.80 0.59
CA VAL A 64 -5.07 -5.41 0.22
C VAL A 64 -4.41 -4.45 1.24
N PRO A 65 -5.01 -3.30 1.63
CA PRO A 65 -4.39 -2.38 2.57
C PRO A 65 -4.24 -2.96 3.99
N ARG A 66 -5.09 -3.91 4.38
CA ARG A 66 -5.03 -4.55 5.72
C ARG A 66 -3.83 -5.48 5.90
N ARG A 67 -3.21 -5.92 4.81
CA ARG A 67 -2.05 -6.81 4.85
C ARG A 67 -0.71 -6.06 4.97
N LEU A 68 -0.74 -4.73 4.93
CA LEU A 68 0.46 -3.92 5.10
C LEU A 68 0.76 -3.77 6.60
N ALA A 69 1.88 -4.36 7.04
CA ALA A 69 2.33 -4.25 8.42
C ALA A 69 3.86 -4.24 8.51
N TYR A 70 4.38 -3.56 9.53
CA TYR A 70 5.80 -3.50 9.82
C TYR A 70 6.04 -4.04 11.22
N THR A 71 6.85 -5.08 11.35
CA THR A 71 7.15 -5.69 12.65
C THR A 71 8.65 -5.69 12.85
N LEU A 72 9.11 -5.06 13.92
CA LEU A 72 10.51 -5.16 14.33
C LEU A 72 10.70 -6.50 15.07
N THR A 73 11.51 -7.39 14.49
CA THR A 73 11.90 -8.66 15.12
C THR A 73 13.25 -8.48 15.83
N ASP A 74 13.75 -9.56 16.45
CA ASP A 74 15.08 -9.55 17.06
C ASP A 74 16.19 -9.53 16.00
N THR A 75 15.92 -10.06 14.81
CA THR A 75 16.89 -10.23 13.71
C THR A 75 16.78 -9.19 12.60
N GLY A 76 15.61 -8.56 12.43
CA GLY A 76 15.40 -7.61 11.34
C GLY A 76 14.04 -6.90 11.33
N LEU A 77 13.85 -6.07 10.30
CA LEU A 77 12.57 -5.45 10.02
C LEU A 77 11.74 -6.38 9.13
N ARG A 78 10.66 -6.93 9.68
CA ARG A 78 9.69 -7.73 8.92
C ARG A 78 8.65 -6.83 8.29
N VAL A 79 8.61 -6.82 6.97
CA VAL A 79 7.63 -6.10 6.16
C VAL A 79 6.64 -7.10 5.59
N SER A 80 5.39 -7.01 6.04
CA SER A 80 4.27 -7.79 5.51
C SER A 80 3.51 -6.94 4.51
N ARG A 81 3.22 -7.51 3.34
CA ARG A 81 2.43 -6.88 2.28
C ARG A 81 1.52 -7.93 1.64
N PHE A 82 0.58 -7.49 0.80
CA PHE A 82 -0.35 -8.41 0.15
C PHE A 82 0.37 -9.50 -0.68
N SER A 83 1.49 -9.17 -1.31
CA SER A 83 2.27 -10.12 -2.12
C SER A 83 3.20 -11.04 -1.32
N GLY A 84 3.22 -10.94 0.02
CA GLY A 84 4.06 -11.77 0.88
C GLY A 84 4.75 -10.99 2.00
N THR A 85 5.43 -11.75 2.86
CA THR A 85 6.16 -11.22 4.02
C THR A 85 7.65 -11.44 3.82
N PHE A 86 8.45 -10.40 4.07
CA PHE A 86 9.89 -10.42 3.92
C PHE A 86 10.54 -9.86 5.18
N GLU A 87 11.69 -10.39 5.55
CA GLU A 87 12.46 -9.90 6.69
C GLU A 87 13.78 -9.30 6.19
N TRP A 88 14.06 -8.07 6.63
CA TRP A 88 15.24 -7.33 6.25
C TRP A 88 16.22 -7.26 7.44
N PRO A 89 17.41 -7.88 7.33
CA PRO A 89 18.39 -7.85 8.40
C PRO A 89 18.82 -6.41 8.73
N TYR A 90 18.89 -6.05 10.01
CA TYR A 90 19.23 -4.68 10.42
C TYR A 90 20.57 -4.16 9.88
N ARG A 91 21.55 -5.05 9.72
CA ARG A 91 22.88 -4.75 9.15
C ARG A 91 22.84 -4.21 7.72
N GLU A 92 21.79 -4.51 6.97
CA GLU A 92 21.63 -4.05 5.57
C GLU A 92 20.84 -2.75 5.48
N LEU A 93 20.29 -2.27 6.60
CA LEU A 93 19.38 -1.15 6.63
C LEU A 93 20.09 0.14 7.00
N ARG A 94 19.62 1.24 6.42
CA ARG A 94 19.87 2.60 6.89
C ARG A 94 18.55 3.34 6.86
N VAL A 95 18.28 4.14 7.86
CA VAL A 95 17.02 4.89 7.94
C VAL A 95 17.29 6.36 7.72
N ARG A 96 16.45 7.03 6.94
CA ARG A 96 16.51 8.46 6.70
C ARG A 96 15.14 9.07 6.91
N ARG A 97 15.06 10.12 7.72
CA ARG A 97 13.83 10.88 7.89
C ARG A 97 13.57 11.71 6.64
N THR A 98 12.29 11.92 6.33
CA THR A 98 11.92 12.76 5.20
C THR A 98 10.55 13.36 5.40
N ASP A 99 10.41 14.64 5.09
CA ASP A 99 9.10 15.30 5.00
C ASP A 99 8.52 15.21 3.58
N ALA A 100 9.29 14.67 2.64
CA ALA A 100 8.87 14.47 1.27
C ALA A 100 7.93 13.28 1.11
N GLY A 101 7.31 13.21 -0.07
CA GLY A 101 6.29 12.24 -0.38
C GLY A 101 6.54 11.47 -1.66
N LEU A 102 5.68 10.49 -1.86
CA LEU A 102 5.51 9.78 -3.11
C LEU A 102 4.88 10.72 -4.14
N GLY A 103 5.48 10.78 -5.32
CA GLY A 103 4.93 11.44 -6.50
C GLY A 103 4.13 10.47 -7.37
N LEU A 104 4.30 10.60 -8.69
CA LEU A 104 3.69 9.73 -9.69
C LEU A 104 4.16 8.27 -9.56
N ARG A 105 3.19 7.35 -9.70
CA ARG A 105 3.44 5.90 -9.79
C ARG A 105 4.08 5.57 -11.14
N VAL A 106 5.28 5.00 -11.10
CA VAL A 106 5.99 4.50 -12.30
C VAL A 106 5.61 3.04 -12.57
N GLY A 107 5.41 2.24 -11.50
CA GLY A 107 4.97 0.86 -11.63
C GLY A 107 4.48 0.28 -10.30
N GLY A 108 3.59 -0.71 -10.38
CA GLY A 108 3.00 -1.38 -9.21
C GLY A 108 1.59 -0.93 -8.88
N VAL A 109 1.21 -1.01 -7.60
CA VAL A 109 -0.15 -0.81 -7.10
C VAL A 109 -0.24 0.49 -6.31
N GLY A 110 -1.24 1.31 -6.64
CA GLY A 110 -1.58 2.54 -5.94
C GLY A 110 -3.05 2.55 -5.60
N LEU A 111 -3.42 1.89 -4.51
CA LEU A 111 -4.76 1.89 -3.96
C LEU A 111 -4.82 2.78 -2.72
N PRO A 112 -6.00 3.33 -2.37
CA PRO A 112 -6.21 4.02 -1.12
C PRO A 112 -5.74 3.15 0.06
N GLY A 113 -4.70 3.61 0.78
CA GLY A 113 -4.12 2.85 1.88
C GLY A 113 -3.13 1.77 1.51
N TYR A 114 -2.77 1.62 0.22
CA TYR A 114 -1.79 0.64 -0.23
C TYR A 114 -1.03 1.11 -1.47
N TYR A 115 0.16 1.63 -1.24
CA TYR A 115 1.11 2.10 -2.23
C TYR A 115 2.32 1.17 -2.22
N THR A 116 2.35 0.22 -3.18
CA THR A 116 3.52 -0.64 -3.36
C THR A 116 4.01 -0.63 -4.79
N GLY A 117 5.32 -0.51 -4.98
CA GLY A 117 5.94 -0.49 -6.30
C GLY A 117 6.93 0.65 -6.45
N ASN A 118 7.23 1.02 -7.69
CA ASN A 118 8.15 2.10 -7.99
C ASN A 118 7.39 3.42 -8.15
N TYR A 119 7.79 4.42 -7.39
CA TYR A 119 7.20 5.75 -7.39
C TYR A 119 8.31 6.79 -7.58
N THR A 120 7.99 7.86 -8.29
CA THR A 120 8.82 9.06 -8.24
C THR A 120 8.80 9.64 -6.83
N PHE A 121 9.88 10.31 -6.43
CA PHE A 121 10.01 10.87 -5.10
C PHE A 121 10.20 12.38 -5.19
N THR A 122 9.54 13.12 -4.30
CA THR A 122 9.57 14.59 -4.34
C THR A 122 10.68 15.18 -3.48
N GLY A 123 11.39 14.36 -2.71
CA GLY A 123 12.46 14.80 -1.81
C GLY A 123 13.83 14.82 -2.47
N ALA A 124 14.71 15.67 -1.94
CA ALA A 124 16.10 15.74 -2.37
C ALA A 124 16.83 14.41 -2.10
N GLY A 125 17.66 13.98 -3.05
CA GLY A 125 18.50 12.79 -2.93
C GLY A 125 18.00 11.53 -3.64
N TYR A 126 16.71 11.44 -3.98
CA TYR A 126 16.17 10.31 -4.74
C TYR A 126 15.27 10.76 -5.88
N ARG A 127 15.49 10.20 -7.07
CA ARG A 127 14.57 10.39 -8.22
C ARG A 127 13.33 9.49 -8.11
N SER A 128 13.53 8.29 -7.59
CA SER A 128 12.49 7.27 -7.42
C SER A 128 12.78 6.40 -6.21
N VAL A 129 11.73 5.88 -5.61
CA VAL A 129 11.77 5.02 -4.41
C VAL A 129 10.84 3.84 -4.58
N GLN A 130 11.19 2.74 -3.93
CA GLN A 130 10.31 1.60 -3.83
C GLN A 130 9.33 1.83 -2.67
N ALA A 131 8.09 2.20 -2.99
CA ALA A 131 7.05 2.36 -1.99
C ALA A 131 6.64 0.99 -1.43
N ILE A 132 6.54 0.91 -0.11
CA ILE A 132 5.77 -0.10 0.62
C ILE A 132 5.08 0.68 1.73
N ALA A 133 4.06 1.47 1.37
CA ALA A 133 3.47 2.49 2.23
C ALA A 133 1.94 2.46 2.20
N SER A 134 1.31 2.92 3.28
CA SER A 134 -0.13 3.17 3.38
C SER A 134 -0.51 4.59 2.97
N ASN A 135 0.45 5.53 3.01
CA ASN A 135 0.24 6.94 2.65
C ASN A 135 1.29 7.42 1.65
N THR A 136 1.00 8.53 0.96
CA THR A 136 1.97 9.18 0.06
C THR A 136 2.85 10.20 0.76
N ARG A 137 2.59 10.52 2.03
CA ARG A 137 3.33 11.48 2.86
C ARG A 137 3.44 10.97 4.31
N GLY A 138 4.26 11.63 5.12
CA GLY A 138 4.43 11.30 6.54
C GLY A 138 5.12 9.95 6.75
N GLY A 139 6.07 9.63 5.87
CA GLY A 139 6.84 8.40 5.91
C GLY A 139 8.31 8.64 6.19
N LEU A 140 9.09 7.58 6.05
CA LEU A 140 10.54 7.58 6.15
C LEU A 140 11.12 6.70 5.05
N ILE A 141 12.39 6.94 4.73
CA ILE A 141 13.15 6.11 3.80
C ILE A 141 13.93 5.08 4.61
N VAL A 142 13.81 3.81 4.23
CA VAL A 142 14.71 2.74 4.65
C VAL A 142 15.50 2.31 3.43
N GLU A 143 16.79 2.61 3.40
CA GLU A 143 17.68 2.10 2.39
C GLU A 143 18.08 0.67 2.72
N ARG A 144 17.97 -0.22 1.73
CA ARG A 144 18.48 -1.59 1.82
C ARG A 144 19.35 -1.89 0.61
N GLY A 145 20.64 -2.14 0.84
CA GLY A 145 21.58 -2.47 -0.24
C GLY A 145 21.58 -1.44 -1.38
N GLY A 146 21.47 -0.13 -1.04
CA GLY A 146 21.41 0.96 -2.02
C GLY A 146 20.05 1.22 -2.65
N THR A 147 19.03 0.41 -2.36
CA THR A 147 17.65 0.65 -2.82
C THR A 147 16.87 1.43 -1.76
N PRO A 148 16.32 2.62 -2.07
CA PRO A 148 15.53 3.39 -1.12
C PRO A 148 14.08 2.90 -1.07
N TYR A 149 13.64 2.42 0.09
CA TYR A 149 12.26 2.01 0.34
C TYR A 149 11.50 3.08 1.13
N TYR A 150 10.34 3.51 0.64
CA TYR A 150 9.49 4.44 1.37
C TYR A 150 8.45 3.69 2.20
N LEU A 151 8.48 3.89 3.51
CA LEU A 151 7.57 3.26 4.48
C LEU A 151 6.78 4.33 5.23
N THR A 152 5.53 4.03 5.59
CA THR A 152 4.69 4.93 6.40
C THR A 152 4.19 4.20 7.64
N PRO A 153 5.06 3.98 8.65
CA PRO A 153 4.62 3.48 9.95
C PRO A 153 3.71 4.50 10.65
N ALA A 154 2.89 4.06 11.60
CA ALA A 154 1.95 4.93 12.32
C ALA A 154 2.63 6.06 13.10
N ASP A 155 3.84 5.81 13.60
CA ASP A 155 4.71 6.81 14.22
C ASP A 155 6.12 6.69 13.59
N PRO A 156 6.43 7.53 12.58
CA PRO A 156 7.74 7.55 11.92
C PRO A 156 8.91 7.79 12.89
N ASP A 157 8.72 8.62 13.92
CA ASP A 157 9.78 8.98 14.85
C ASP A 157 10.05 7.89 15.88
N ALA A 158 9.00 7.26 16.42
CA ALA A 158 9.15 6.06 17.24
C ALA A 158 9.77 4.92 16.43
N PHE A 159 9.37 4.75 15.16
CA PHE A 159 9.93 3.72 14.29
C PHE A 159 11.43 3.95 14.02
N ALA A 160 11.82 5.16 13.66
CA ALA A 160 13.22 5.52 13.45
C ALA A 160 14.07 5.33 14.72
N ARG A 161 13.56 5.75 15.89
CA ARG A 161 14.22 5.51 17.18
C ARG A 161 14.36 4.01 17.50
N ALA A 162 13.33 3.22 17.21
CA ALA A 162 13.34 1.78 17.45
C ALA A 162 14.29 1.03 16.51
N LEU A 163 14.51 1.52 15.29
CA LEU A 163 15.54 1.03 14.37
C LEU A 163 16.94 1.42 14.86
N ALA A 164 17.14 2.68 15.27
CA ALA A 164 18.41 3.17 15.80
C ALA A 164 18.85 2.38 17.04
N ALA A 165 17.92 2.08 17.96
CA ALA A 165 18.16 1.25 19.14
C ALA A 165 18.61 -0.18 18.80
N ARG A 166 18.37 -0.65 17.57
CA ARG A 166 18.80 -1.97 17.07
C ARG A 166 20.03 -1.91 16.18
N GLY A 167 20.75 -0.78 16.20
CA GLY A 167 22.00 -0.60 15.48
C GLY A 167 21.85 -0.21 14.01
N VAL A 168 20.65 0.16 13.56
CA VAL A 168 20.45 0.70 12.21
C VAL A 168 20.95 2.15 12.16
N PRO A 169 21.88 2.51 11.25
CA PRO A 169 22.34 3.88 11.09
C PRO A 169 21.19 4.80 10.68
N VAL A 170 21.09 5.95 11.37
CA VAL A 170 20.20 7.05 10.98
C VAL A 170 21.00 8.02 10.13
N LEU A 171 20.53 8.28 8.93
CA LEU A 171 21.08 9.26 7.99
C LEU A 171 20.32 10.58 8.14
N ASP A 172 21.06 11.68 8.03
CA ASP A 172 20.52 13.04 8.04
C ASP A 172 19.89 13.46 6.68
#